data_AF-A0A4R5K939-F1
#
_entry.id   AF-A0A4R5K939-F1
#
_cell.length_a   1.000
_cell.length_b   1.000
_cell.length_c   1.000
_cell.angle_alpha   90.00
_cell.angle_beta   90.00
_cell.angle_gamma   90.00
#
_symmetry.space_group_name_H-M   'P 1'
#
loop_
_entity.id
_entity.type
_entity.pdbx_description
1 polymer ?
#
loop_
_entity_poly.entity_id
_entity_poly.type
_entity_poly.pdbx_seq_one_letter_code
_entity_poly.pdbx_strand_id
1 'polypeptide(L)'
;MNNLIRQFRLMKHYFIASALVFALAVVLGAGFSDQFHGFIESQLKGLEQITKSIAGKEHPQWSLFWLIFLNNAIKSVVIIALGAAFGILPLFFLIVNGLILGYVGTISTQKESLWFFLKAIIPHGIIEIPAIIFACAFGLRLGVLMLKLVTSVISPERSVKYKEELRGFAKAIVPVILILVISLTAAALIESTFTFWLVNH
;
A
#
# COMPACT_ATOMS: atom_id res chain seq x y z
N MET A 1 -22.62 -5.58 -16.77
CA MET A 1 -22.14 -4.23 -16.40
C MET A 1 -22.62 -3.74 -15.02
N ASN A 2 -23.90 -3.92 -14.65
CA ASN A 2 -24.47 -3.34 -13.42
C ASN A 2 -23.85 -3.79 -12.08
N ASN A 3 -23.28 -5.00 -11.99
CA ASN A 3 -22.68 -5.48 -10.73
C ASN A 3 -21.33 -4.83 -10.41
N LEU A 4 -20.50 -4.51 -11.41
CA LEU A 4 -19.18 -3.90 -11.21
C LEU A 4 -19.30 -2.46 -10.70
N ILE A 5 -20.14 -1.65 -11.35
CA ILE A 5 -20.39 -0.25 -10.94
C ILE A 5 -20.96 -0.19 -9.51
N ARG A 6 -21.83 -1.13 -9.14
CA ARG A 6 -22.34 -1.25 -7.78
C ARG A 6 -21.23 -1.58 -6.77
N GLN A 7 -20.31 -2.48 -7.09
CA GLN A 7 -19.15 -2.78 -6.24
C GLN A 7 -18.25 -1.56 -6.07
N PHE A 8 -17.91 -0.86 -7.15
CA PHE A 8 -17.11 0.37 -7.08
C PHE A 8 -17.78 1.46 -6.22
N ARG A 9 -19.10 1.62 -6.31
CA ARG A 9 -19.86 2.55 -5.47
C ARG A 9 -19.84 2.17 -3.99
N LEU A 10 -19.84 0.88 -3.66
CA LEU A 10 -19.69 0.40 -2.28
C LEU A 10 -18.26 0.62 -1.77
N MET A 11 -17.28 0.41 -2.64
CA MET A 11 -15.86 0.58 -2.34
C MET A 11 -15.50 2.02 -2.00
N LYS A 12 -16.22 3.05 -2.51
CA LYS A 12 -15.89 4.46 -2.27
C LYS A 12 -15.68 4.81 -0.79
N HIS A 13 -16.48 4.23 0.12
CA HIS A 13 -16.36 4.51 1.54
C HIS A 13 -15.10 3.87 2.13
N TYR A 14 -14.71 2.68 1.65
CA TYR A 14 -13.46 2.04 2.04
C TYR A 14 -12.25 2.81 1.52
N PHE A 15 -12.34 3.36 0.30
CA PHE A 15 -11.32 4.27 -0.23
C PHE A 15 -11.15 5.51 0.63
N ILE A 16 -12.26 6.19 0.94
CA ILE A 16 -12.24 7.39 1.78
C ILE A 16 -11.69 7.05 3.17
N ALA A 17 -12.16 5.96 3.79
CA ALA A 17 -11.67 5.52 5.09
C ALA A 17 -10.16 5.21 5.06
N SER A 18 -9.68 4.44 4.08
CA SER A 18 -8.26 4.15 3.91
C SER A 18 -7.43 5.42 3.71
N ALA A 19 -7.91 6.35 2.88
CA ALA A 19 -7.24 7.62 2.63
C ALA A 19 -7.18 8.50 3.88
N LEU A 20 -8.26 8.56 4.66
CA LEU A 20 -8.30 9.31 5.93
C LEU A 20 -7.37 8.70 6.97
N VAL A 21 -7.38 7.37 7.12
CA VAL A 21 -6.45 6.67 8.03
C VAL A 21 -5.00 6.92 7.63
N PHE A 22 -4.71 6.83 6.34
CA PHE A 22 -3.37 7.11 5.81
C PHE A 22 -2.96 8.56 6.07
N ALA A 23 -3.81 9.53 5.74
CA ALA A 23 -3.54 10.96 5.96
C ALA A 23 -3.33 11.28 7.44
N LEU A 24 -4.16 10.72 8.33
CA LEU A 24 -3.98 10.85 9.77
C LEU A 24 -2.63 10.27 10.21
N ALA A 25 -2.27 9.08 9.73
CA ALA A 25 -0.99 8.47 10.04
C ALA A 25 0.20 9.30 9.53
N VAL A 26 0.10 9.95 8.36
CA VAL A 26 1.11 10.90 7.88
C VAL A 26 1.26 12.09 8.84
N VAL A 27 0.15 12.69 9.26
CA VAL A 27 0.17 13.81 10.22
C VAL A 27 0.78 13.38 11.55
N LEU A 28 0.42 12.20 12.05
CA LEU A 28 0.98 11.65 13.29
C LEU A 28 2.47 11.33 13.14
N GLY A 29 2.91 10.79 12.00
CA GLY A 29 4.31 10.48 11.73
C GLY A 29 5.18 11.73 11.69
N ALA A 30 4.65 12.81 11.13
CA ALA A 30 5.29 14.12 11.13
C ALA A 30 5.27 14.79 12.53
N GLY A 31 4.14 14.74 13.24
CA GLY A 31 3.97 15.43 14.52
C GLY A 31 4.68 14.74 15.71
N PHE A 32 4.89 13.43 15.64
CA PHE A 32 5.49 12.62 16.71
C PHE A 32 6.77 11.93 16.26
N SER A 33 7.57 12.59 15.42
CA SER A 33 8.76 12.00 14.80
C SER A 33 9.74 11.40 15.81
N ASP A 34 9.90 12.03 16.96
CA ASP A 34 10.85 11.60 18.00
C ASP A 34 10.45 10.27 18.66
N GLN A 35 9.14 10.04 18.83
CA GLN A 35 8.62 8.81 19.43
C GLN A 35 8.76 7.61 18.51
N PHE A 36 8.66 7.83 17.20
CA PHE A 36 8.74 6.78 16.20
C PHE A 36 10.14 6.61 15.60
N HIS A 37 11.12 7.42 16.02
CA HIS A 37 12.48 7.45 15.46
C HIS A 37 13.11 6.07 15.37
N GLY A 38 13.21 5.33 16.48
CA GLY A 38 13.85 4.01 16.51
C GLY A 38 13.14 2.96 15.66
N PHE A 39 11.80 2.98 15.63
CA PHE A 39 11.02 2.07 14.78
C PHE A 39 11.23 2.40 13.30
N ILE A 40 11.12 3.66 12.91
CA ILE A 40 11.21 4.06 11.50
C ILE A 40 12.64 3.91 10.98
N GLU A 41 13.66 4.23 11.79
CA GLU A 41 15.06 4.01 11.42
C GLU A 41 15.36 2.53 11.16
N SER A 42 14.76 1.61 11.94
CA SER A 42 14.90 0.17 11.70
C SER A 42 14.33 -0.26 10.34
N GLN A 43 13.20 0.33 9.94
CA GLN A 43 12.58 0.08 8.63
C GLN A 43 13.43 0.66 7.49
N LEU A 44 13.94 1.87 7.66
CA LEU A 44 14.83 2.52 6.68
C LEU A 44 16.13 1.75 6.49
N LYS A 45 16.75 1.24 7.56
CA LYS A 45 17.95 0.38 7.48
C LYS A 45 17.69 -0.91 6.71
N GLY A 46 16.52 -1.53 6.92
CA GLY A 46 16.10 -2.70 6.15
C GLY A 46 16.03 -2.41 4.65
N LEU A 47 15.44 -1.27 4.27
CA LEU A 47 15.40 -0.83 2.87
C LEU A 47 16.79 -0.52 2.31
N GLU A 48 17.64 0.17 3.08
CA GLU A 48 19.00 0.49 2.68
C GLU A 48 19.85 -0.77 2.40
N GLN A 49 19.72 -1.80 3.24
CA GLN A 49 20.41 -3.07 3.07
C GLN A 49 19.96 -3.80 1.80
N ILE A 50 18.66 -3.78 1.49
CA ILE A 50 18.11 -4.35 0.26
C ILE A 50 18.68 -3.60 -0.96
N THR A 51 18.68 -2.27 -0.95
CA THR A 51 19.21 -1.46 -2.06
C THR A 51 20.71 -1.67 -2.26
N LYS A 52 21.51 -1.71 -1.18
CA LYS A 52 22.96 -1.96 -1.24
C LYS A 52 23.30 -3.34 -1.79
N SER A 53 22.50 -4.36 -1.48
CA SER A 53 22.71 -5.72 -2.01
C SER A 53 22.54 -5.83 -3.53
N ILE A 54 21.99 -4.79 -4.17
CA ILE A 54 21.61 -4.79 -5.59
C ILE A 54 22.48 -3.84 -6.42
N ALA A 55 23.12 -2.84 -5.79
CA ALA A 55 24.00 -1.89 -6.44
C ALA A 55 25.22 -2.53 -7.15
N GLY A 56 25.57 -3.78 -6.83
CA GLY A 56 26.68 -4.53 -7.44
C GLY A 56 26.32 -5.44 -8.63
N LYS A 57 25.08 -5.40 -9.15
CA LYS A 57 24.64 -6.29 -10.26
C LYS A 57 24.89 -5.67 -11.64
N GLU A 58 25.16 -6.51 -12.64
CA GLU A 58 25.52 -6.10 -14.02
C GLU A 58 24.46 -5.24 -14.75
N HIS A 59 23.18 -5.35 -14.37
CA HIS A 59 22.08 -4.51 -14.86
C HIS A 59 21.24 -3.92 -13.71
N PRO A 60 21.70 -2.82 -13.09
CA PRO A 60 21.07 -2.27 -11.89
C PRO A 60 19.66 -1.74 -12.17
N GLN A 61 19.39 -1.15 -13.34
CA GLN A 61 18.06 -0.63 -13.72
C GLN A 61 16.98 -1.71 -13.75
N TRP A 62 17.23 -2.81 -14.49
CA TRP A 62 16.28 -3.93 -14.62
C TRP A 62 16.11 -4.68 -13.30
N SER A 63 17.19 -4.81 -12.53
CA SER A 63 17.13 -5.43 -11.20
C SER A 63 16.30 -4.61 -10.21
N LEU A 64 16.44 -3.27 -10.24
CA LEU A 64 15.64 -2.35 -9.44
C LEU A 64 14.18 -2.38 -9.87
N PHE A 65 13.89 -2.33 -11.18
CA PHE A 65 12.53 -2.44 -11.71
C PHE A 65 11.80 -3.67 -11.16
N TRP A 66 12.38 -4.85 -11.34
CA TRP A 66 11.76 -6.11 -10.91
C TRP A 66 11.62 -6.19 -9.40
N LEU A 67 12.59 -5.68 -8.65
CA LEU A 67 12.52 -5.62 -7.19
C LEU A 67 11.34 -4.77 -6.72
N ILE A 68 11.23 -3.53 -7.23
CA ILE A 68 10.19 -2.58 -6.85
C ILE A 68 8.82 -3.14 -7.24
N PHE A 69 8.68 -3.56 -8.50
CA PHE A 69 7.45 -4.13 -9.02
C PHE A 69 7.01 -5.34 -8.20
N LEU A 70 7.90 -6.31 -8.00
CA LEU A 70 7.56 -7.56 -7.33
C LEU A 70 7.26 -7.32 -5.84
N ASN A 71 8.04 -6.48 -5.16
CA ASN A 71 7.76 -6.11 -3.77
C ASN A 71 6.37 -5.48 -3.64
N ASN A 72 6.03 -4.51 -4.48
CA ASN A 72 4.76 -3.80 -4.37
C ASN A 72 3.58 -4.64 -4.84
N ALA A 73 3.77 -5.51 -5.84
CA ALA A 73 2.76 -6.46 -6.28
C ALA A 73 2.48 -7.50 -5.19
N ILE A 74 3.52 -8.10 -4.61
CA ILE A 74 3.37 -9.07 -3.51
C ILE A 74 2.72 -8.40 -2.31
N LYS A 75 3.20 -7.24 -1.85
CA LYS A 75 2.59 -6.50 -0.74
C LYS A 75 1.11 -6.23 -0.99
N SER A 76 0.74 -5.79 -2.19
CA SER A 76 -0.65 -5.48 -2.54
C SER A 76 -1.55 -6.71 -2.53
N VAL A 77 -1.09 -7.84 -3.08
CA VAL A 77 -1.86 -9.09 -3.07
C VAL A 77 -1.97 -9.65 -1.66
N VAL A 78 -0.85 -9.67 -0.93
CA VAL A 78 -0.80 -10.15 0.46
C VAL A 78 -1.69 -9.30 1.35
N ILE A 79 -1.66 -7.97 1.25
CA ILE A 79 -2.48 -7.12 2.12
C ILE A 79 -3.98 -7.29 1.85
N ILE A 80 -4.37 -7.46 0.59
CA ILE A 80 -5.75 -7.78 0.23
C ILE A 80 -6.16 -9.11 0.87
N ALA A 81 -5.33 -10.15 0.73
CA ALA A 81 -5.61 -11.48 1.28
C ALA A 81 -5.68 -11.47 2.81
N LEU A 82 -4.72 -10.80 3.47
CA LEU A 82 -4.68 -10.59 4.91
C LEU A 82 -5.86 -9.74 5.42
N GLY A 83 -6.56 -9.04 4.52
CA GLY A 83 -7.87 -8.46 4.80
C GLY A 83 -8.87 -9.46 5.35
N ALA A 84 -8.75 -10.76 5.02
CA ALA A 84 -9.59 -11.80 5.59
C ALA A 84 -9.50 -11.89 7.12
N ALA A 85 -8.40 -11.44 7.73
CA ALA A 85 -8.27 -11.23 9.18
C ALA A 85 -8.99 -9.95 9.65
N PHE A 86 -10.26 -9.82 9.27
CA PHE A 86 -11.17 -8.73 9.66
C PHE A 86 -10.70 -7.31 9.31
N GLY A 87 -9.78 -7.17 8.37
CA GLY A 87 -9.25 -5.87 7.93
C GLY A 87 -8.23 -5.25 8.90
N ILE A 88 -7.83 -5.95 9.96
CA ILE A 88 -6.88 -5.43 10.95
C ILE A 88 -5.51 -5.19 10.30
N LEU A 89 -5.02 -6.15 9.53
CA LEU A 89 -3.70 -6.03 8.90
C LEU A 89 -3.64 -4.94 7.82
N PRO A 90 -4.64 -4.77 6.92
CA PRO A 90 -4.73 -3.61 6.06
C PRO A 90 -4.69 -2.26 6.78
N LEU A 91 -5.39 -2.11 7.91
CA LEU A 91 -5.35 -0.89 8.71
C LEU A 91 -3.97 -0.63 9.29
N PHE A 92 -3.38 -1.66 9.90
CA PHE A 92 -2.02 -1.57 10.45
C PHE A 92 -1.01 -1.18 9.37
N PHE A 93 -1.10 -1.78 8.18
CA PHE A 93 -0.24 -1.46 7.06
C PHE A 93 -0.41 -0.01 6.59
N LEU A 94 -1.64 0.51 6.48
CA LEU A 94 -1.88 1.92 6.17
C LEU A 94 -1.23 2.85 7.20
N ILE A 95 -1.39 2.53 8.49
CA ILE A 95 -0.85 3.34 9.58
C ILE A 95 0.69 3.36 9.50
N VAL A 96 1.33 2.20 9.39
CA VAL A 96 2.79 2.10 9.32
C VAL A 96 3.34 2.86 8.10
N ASN A 97 2.76 2.68 6.91
CA ASN A 97 3.22 3.38 5.71
C ASN A 97 2.98 4.89 5.81
N GLY A 98 1.87 5.33 6.40
CA GLY A 98 1.60 6.76 6.64
C GLY A 98 2.59 7.36 7.64
N LEU A 99 2.85 6.69 8.76
CA LEU A 99 3.82 7.13 9.77
C LEU A 99 5.22 7.30 9.17
N ILE A 100 5.69 6.30 8.41
CA ILE A 100 7.00 6.34 7.73
C ILE A 100 7.05 7.56 6.79
N LEU A 101 6.03 7.75 5.96
CA LEU A 101 5.99 8.87 5.01
C LEU A 101 6.02 10.23 5.72
N GLY A 102 5.21 10.39 6.78
CA GLY A 102 5.18 11.61 7.58
C GLY A 102 6.54 11.93 8.21
N TYR A 103 7.15 10.92 8.83
CA TYR A 103 8.46 11.03 9.47
C TYR A 103 9.58 11.42 8.49
N VAL A 104 9.65 10.73 7.34
CA VAL A 104 10.66 11.03 6.31
C VAL A 104 10.45 12.44 5.77
N GLY A 105 9.20 12.90 5.64
CA GLY A 105 8.87 14.29 5.33
C GLY A 105 9.48 15.28 6.32
N THR A 106 9.33 15.06 7.62
CA THR A 106 9.91 15.94 8.65
C THR A 106 11.43 15.95 8.69
N ILE A 107 12.09 14.79 8.69
CA ILE A 107 13.57 14.73 8.74
C ILE A 107 14.20 15.42 7.53
N SER A 108 13.53 15.33 6.39
CA SER A 108 13.97 15.95 5.15
C SER A 108 13.95 17.48 5.20
N THR A 109 12.99 18.06 5.91
CA THR A 109 12.96 19.51 6.14
C THR A 109 14.02 19.98 7.14
N GLN A 110 14.43 19.11 8.08
CA GLN A 110 15.39 19.47 9.14
C GLN A 110 16.86 19.29 8.74
N LYS A 111 17.19 18.29 7.90
CA LYS A 111 18.59 17.96 7.55
C LYS A 111 19.14 18.71 6.33
N GLU A 112 18.42 19.69 5.78
CA GLU A 112 18.74 20.43 4.54
C GLU A 112 19.11 19.59 3.30
N SER A 113 19.01 18.26 3.37
CA SER A 113 19.17 17.41 2.21
C SER A 113 17.80 17.14 1.61
N LEU A 114 17.26 18.17 0.95
CA LEU A 114 16.16 18.02 -0.01
C LEU A 114 16.51 16.89 -1.01
N TRP A 115 17.80 16.70 -1.28
CA TRP A 115 18.33 15.58 -2.06
C TRP A 115 18.11 14.19 -1.45
N PHE A 116 18.20 14.03 -0.13
CA PHE A 116 17.92 12.77 0.58
C PHE A 116 16.42 12.46 0.58
N PHE A 117 15.56 13.48 0.75
CA PHE A 117 14.11 13.37 0.57
C PHE A 117 13.74 12.91 -0.83
N LEU A 118 14.31 13.59 -1.84
CA LEU A 118 14.07 13.28 -3.24
C LEU A 118 14.53 11.85 -3.54
N LYS A 119 15.72 11.41 -3.09
CA LYS A 119 16.19 10.03 -3.28
C LYS A 119 15.36 8.97 -2.52
N ALA A 120 14.78 9.30 -1.38
CA ALA A 120 14.03 8.35 -0.57
C ALA A 120 12.53 8.28 -0.91
N ILE A 121 11.91 9.39 -1.35
CA ILE A 121 10.46 9.50 -1.57
C ILE A 121 10.07 9.60 -3.05
N ILE A 122 10.88 10.23 -3.92
CA ILE A 122 10.54 10.27 -5.37
C ILE A 122 10.41 8.89 -5.98
N PRO A 123 11.25 7.88 -5.65
CA PRO A 123 11.08 6.59 -6.25
C PRO A 123 9.67 6.02 -5.99
N HIS A 124 9.21 6.11 -4.75
CA HIS A 124 8.08 5.32 -4.27
C HIS A 124 6.75 6.10 -4.18
N GLY A 125 6.76 7.42 -4.00
CA GLY A 125 5.61 8.12 -3.41
C GLY A 125 4.36 8.27 -4.30
N ILE A 126 4.51 8.63 -5.58
CA ILE A 126 3.36 9.19 -6.32
C ILE A 126 2.37 8.12 -6.78
N ILE A 127 2.86 6.96 -7.21
CA ILE A 127 2.00 5.88 -7.74
C ILE A 127 1.83 4.75 -6.72
N GLU A 128 2.79 4.51 -5.83
CA GLU A 128 2.66 3.47 -4.78
C GLU A 128 1.63 3.86 -3.72
N ILE A 129 1.55 5.13 -3.31
CA ILE A 129 0.58 5.58 -2.29
C ILE A 129 -0.87 5.31 -2.76
N PRO A 130 -1.30 5.72 -3.97
CA PRO A 130 -2.61 5.35 -4.49
C PRO A 130 -2.82 3.83 -4.55
N ALA A 131 -1.81 3.05 -4.96
CA ALA A 131 -1.90 1.59 -5.05
C ALA A 131 -2.05 0.93 -3.66
N ILE A 132 -1.31 1.41 -2.64
CA ILE A 132 -1.42 0.95 -1.25
C ILE A 132 -2.80 1.25 -0.68
N ILE A 133 -3.28 2.50 -0.83
CA ILE A 133 -4.62 2.90 -0.37
C ILE A 133 -5.69 2.03 -1.05
N PHE A 134 -5.51 1.75 -2.34
CA PHE A 134 -6.41 0.90 -3.12
C PHE A 134 -6.39 -0.55 -2.63
N ALA A 135 -5.22 -1.17 -2.52
CA ALA A 135 -5.08 -2.52 -2.00
C ALA A 135 -5.65 -2.67 -0.58
N CYS A 136 -5.37 -1.70 0.30
CA CYS A 136 -5.89 -1.72 1.67
C CYS A 136 -7.40 -1.51 1.73
N ALA A 137 -7.99 -0.65 0.87
CA ALA A 137 -9.43 -0.50 0.78
C ALA A 137 -10.12 -1.83 0.40
N PHE A 138 -9.54 -2.58 -0.54
CA PHE A 138 -10.03 -3.91 -0.92
C PHE A 138 -9.84 -4.94 0.21
N GLY A 139 -8.69 -4.91 0.91
CA GLY A 139 -8.46 -5.73 2.10
C GLY A 139 -9.46 -5.43 3.23
N LEU A 140 -9.76 -4.15 3.49
CA LEU A 140 -10.77 -3.74 4.47
C LEU A 140 -12.17 -4.22 4.10
N ARG A 141 -12.53 -4.12 2.82
CA ARG A 141 -13.80 -4.63 2.32
C ARG A 141 -13.89 -6.14 2.55
N LEU A 142 -12.84 -6.89 2.26
CA LEU A 142 -12.77 -8.32 2.53
C LEU A 142 -12.95 -8.61 4.03
N GLY A 143 -12.29 -7.84 4.90
CA GLY A 143 -12.42 -7.98 6.34
C GLY A 143 -13.83 -7.78 6.87
N VAL A 144 -14.53 -6.75 6.39
CA VAL A 144 -15.94 -6.53 6.74
C VAL A 144 -16.83 -7.67 6.23
N LEU A 145 -16.57 -8.19 5.04
CA LEU A 145 -17.31 -9.34 4.52
C LEU A 145 -17.08 -10.60 5.36
N MET A 146 -15.85 -10.83 5.84
CA MET A 146 -15.55 -11.93 6.75
C MET A 146 -16.26 -11.76 8.10
N LEU A 147 -16.26 -10.55 8.66
CA LEU A 147 -16.98 -10.26 9.91
C LEU A 147 -18.49 -10.49 9.76
N LYS A 148 -19.08 -10.06 8.63
CA LYS A 148 -20.49 -10.33 8.32
C LYS A 148 -20.79 -11.82 8.23
N LEU A 149 -19.89 -12.62 7.64
CA LEU A 149 -20.06 -14.07 7.55
C LEU A 149 -20.00 -14.74 8.91
N VAL A 150 -19.03 -14.36 9.75
CA VAL A 150 -18.93 -14.89 11.12
C VAL A 150 -20.18 -14.54 11.93
N THR A 151 -20.63 -13.29 11.88
CA THR A 151 -21.85 -12.86 12.60
C THR A 151 -23.14 -13.47 12.04
N SER A 152 -23.15 -13.94 10.78
CA SER A 152 -24.33 -14.62 10.20
C SER A 152 -24.60 -16.01 10.78
N VAL A 153 -23.64 -16.59 11.51
CA VAL A 153 -23.87 -17.80 12.32
C VAL A 153 -24.97 -17.55 13.37
N ILE A 154 -25.10 -16.30 13.83
CA ILE A 154 -26.10 -15.89 14.83
C ILE A 154 -27.42 -15.47 14.16
N SER A 155 -27.42 -15.18 12.85
CA SER A 155 -28.61 -14.72 12.11
C SER A 155 -28.66 -15.36 10.70
N PRO A 156 -29.15 -16.61 10.59
CA PRO A 156 -29.07 -17.42 9.37
C PRO A 156 -29.75 -16.79 8.15
N GLU A 157 -30.82 -16.01 8.37
CA GLU A 157 -31.58 -15.31 7.33
C GLU A 157 -30.71 -14.37 6.48
N ARG A 158 -29.62 -13.83 7.05
CA ARG A 158 -28.71 -12.90 6.36
C ARG A 158 -27.53 -13.61 5.66
N SER A 159 -27.33 -14.90 5.92
CA SER A 159 -26.16 -15.66 5.45
C SER A 159 -26.10 -15.77 3.92
N VAL A 160 -27.25 -15.94 3.26
CA VAL A 160 -27.36 -16.03 1.79
C VAL A 160 -26.88 -14.72 1.15
N LYS A 161 -27.38 -13.58 1.65
CA LYS A 161 -27.00 -12.24 1.18
C LYS A 161 -25.51 -11.98 1.32
N TYR A 162 -24.90 -12.35 2.45
CA TYR A 162 -23.46 -12.13 2.65
C TYR A 162 -22.58 -13.01 1.78
N LYS A 163 -22.99 -14.28 1.56
CA LYS A 163 -22.31 -15.17 0.60
C LYS A 163 -22.39 -14.62 -0.82
N GLU A 164 -23.51 -14.03 -1.21
CA GLU A 164 -23.64 -13.32 -2.49
C GLU A 164 -22.76 -12.07 -2.57
N GLU A 165 -22.69 -11.26 -1.52
CA GLU A 165 -21.77 -10.10 -1.45
C GLU A 165 -20.31 -10.56 -1.60
N LEU A 166 -19.91 -11.65 -0.93
CA LEU A 166 -18.56 -12.22 -1.05
C LEU A 166 -18.28 -12.76 -2.45
N ARG A 167 -19.22 -13.50 -3.06
CA ARG A 167 -19.08 -13.96 -4.45
C ARG A 167 -18.95 -12.79 -5.42
N GLY A 168 -19.71 -11.72 -5.20
CA GLY A 168 -19.61 -10.49 -5.97
C GLY A 168 -18.24 -9.82 -5.84
N PHE A 169 -17.69 -9.77 -4.62
CA PHE A 169 -16.34 -9.29 -4.34
C PHE A 169 -15.27 -10.15 -5.01
N ALA A 170 -15.36 -11.48 -4.89
CA ALA A 170 -14.42 -12.41 -5.50
C ALA A 170 -14.39 -12.28 -7.04
N LYS A 171 -15.55 -12.04 -7.69
CA LYS A 171 -15.58 -11.74 -9.14
C LYS A 171 -14.95 -10.39 -9.48
N ALA A 172 -15.06 -9.42 -8.58
CA ALA A 172 -14.46 -8.10 -8.76
C ALA A 172 -12.95 -8.08 -8.46
N ILE A 173 -12.40 -9.07 -7.74
CA ILE A 173 -10.98 -9.07 -7.37
C ILE A 173 -10.06 -9.25 -8.58
N VAL A 174 -10.48 -10.02 -9.58
CA VAL A 174 -9.68 -10.27 -10.78
C VAL A 174 -9.38 -8.99 -11.56
N PRO A 175 -10.37 -8.17 -11.97
CA PRO A 175 -10.09 -6.90 -12.65
C PRO A 175 -9.35 -5.90 -11.74
N VAL A 176 -9.54 -5.97 -10.43
CA VAL A 176 -8.84 -5.13 -9.44
C VAL A 176 -7.35 -5.46 -9.37
N ILE A 177 -7.00 -6.75 -9.33
CA ILE A 177 -5.61 -7.20 -9.38
C ILE A 177 -4.97 -6.77 -10.70
N LEU A 178 -5.67 -6.88 -11.83
CA LEU A 178 -5.17 -6.39 -13.12
C LEU A 178 -4.88 -4.88 -13.10
N ILE A 179 -5.80 -4.07 -12.57
CA ILE A 179 -5.58 -2.62 -12.42
C ILE A 179 -4.37 -2.33 -11.52
N LEU A 180 -4.21 -3.07 -10.41
CA LEU A 180 -3.07 -2.92 -9.51
C LEU A 180 -1.76 -3.29 -10.21
N VAL A 181 -1.72 -4.42 -10.91
CA VAL A 181 -0.53 -4.85 -11.67
C VAL A 181 -0.14 -3.79 -12.69
N ILE A 182 -1.09 -3.29 -13.49
CA ILE A 182 -0.79 -2.25 -14.49
C ILE A 182 -0.28 -0.97 -13.82
N SER A 183 -0.92 -0.53 -12.75
CA SER A 183 -0.54 0.68 -12.02
C SER A 183 0.85 0.56 -11.38
N LEU A 184 1.16 -0.60 -10.80
CA LEU A 184 2.45 -0.89 -10.18
C LEU A 184 3.56 -1.10 -11.20
N THR A 185 3.25 -1.64 -12.38
CA THR A 185 4.20 -1.68 -13.51
C THR A 185 4.56 -0.27 -13.94
N ALA A 186 3.56 0.61 -14.11
CA ALA A 186 3.81 2.01 -14.44
C ALA A 186 4.65 2.71 -13.36
N ALA A 187 4.36 2.45 -12.07
CA ALA A 187 5.16 2.92 -10.94
C ALA A 187 6.62 2.49 -11.07
N ALA A 188 6.86 1.18 -11.20
CA ALA A 188 8.21 0.63 -11.26
C ALA A 188 8.99 1.11 -12.49
N LEU A 189 8.34 1.32 -13.64
CA LEU A 189 9.00 1.86 -14.84
C LEU A 189 9.47 3.30 -14.61
N ILE A 190 8.59 4.16 -14.09
CA ILE A 190 8.92 5.55 -13.76
C ILE A 190 10.02 5.57 -12.69
N GLU A 191 9.87 4.73 -11.67
CA GLU A 191 10.78 4.70 -10.54
C GLU A 191 12.19 4.22 -10.91
N SER A 192 12.30 3.11 -11.63
CA SER A 192 13.59 2.54 -12.03
C SER A 192 14.37 3.44 -12.99
N THR A 193 13.67 4.24 -13.81
CA THR A 193 14.29 5.22 -14.71
C THR A 193 14.72 6.49 -13.96
N PHE A 194 13.84 7.07 -13.13
CA PHE A 194 14.16 8.28 -12.34
C PHE A 194 15.23 8.01 -11.27
N THR A 195 15.13 6.90 -10.54
CA THR A 195 16.10 6.54 -9.48
C THR A 195 17.48 6.32 -10.07
N PHE A 196 17.55 5.63 -11.21
CA PHE A 196 18.82 5.45 -11.91
C PHE A 196 19.42 6.79 -12.36
N TRP A 197 18.59 7.70 -12.90
CA TRP A 197 19.07 9.01 -13.33
C TRP A 197 19.64 9.83 -12.16
N LEU A 198 18.95 9.82 -11.01
CA LEU A 198 19.30 10.54 -9.78
C LEU A 198 20.50 9.95 -9.01
N VAL A 199 20.82 8.67 -9.22
CA VAL A 199 22.00 8.02 -8.63
C VAL A 199 23.25 8.27 -9.48
N ASN A 200 23.10 8.49 -10.78
CA ASN A 200 24.21 8.69 -11.71
C ASN A 200 24.53 10.17 -12.03
N HIS A 201 23.80 11.12 -11.44
CA HIS A 201 24.03 12.56 -11.51
C HIS A 201 23.86 13.18 -10.11
#